data_AF-A0A2V7AHU2-F1
#
_entry.id   AF-A0A2V7AHU2-F1
#
_cell.length_a   1.000
_cell.length_b   1.000
_cell.length_c   1.000
_cell.angle_alpha   90.00
_cell.angle_beta   90.00
_cell.angle_gamma   90.00
#
_symmetry.space_group_name_H-M   'P 1'
#
loop_
_entity.id
_entity.type
_entity.pdbx_description
1 polymer ?
#
loop_
_entity_poly.entity_id
_entity_poly.type
_entity_poly.pdbx_seq_one_letter_code
_entity_poly.pdbx_strand_id
1 'polypeptide(L)'
;MRQRGASLLEVLVAAAIGAVVAIALGNFFLTTLRLGRDMDAQAALQRQGTAIAEEIGRRARPVVGSLMVEDPANPPETPACLPLATNDMVLIIPDPSGSVTCLYRNTGAPPQVVRCTRPTPDADCAPVANLLSGSIVPLSATAWSASLVTPCAAAGGACEGDPLMCSVAGQSCAAVPGASVVFTLSDGVNRPETFGVTIVASRH
;
A
#
# COMPACT_ATOMS: atom_id res chain seq x y z
N MET A 1 -75.00 -5.19 -13.92
CA MET A 1 -73.58 -5.12 -13.49
C MET A 1 -73.49 -4.09 -12.38
N ARG A 2 -73.10 -4.50 -11.16
CA ARG A 2 -73.09 -3.63 -9.98
C ARG A 2 -71.67 -3.13 -9.77
N GLN A 3 -71.34 -1.94 -10.28
CA GLN A 3 -70.09 -1.24 -9.96
C GLN A 3 -70.10 -0.97 -8.45
N ARG A 4 -69.28 -1.70 -7.70
CA ARG A 4 -69.00 -1.40 -6.29
C ARG A 4 -67.91 -0.32 -6.31
N GLY A 5 -68.24 0.90 -5.90
CA GLY A 5 -67.26 1.98 -5.75
C GLY A 5 -66.27 1.63 -4.64
N ALA A 6 -65.00 2.01 -4.83
CA ALA A 6 -63.95 1.80 -3.84
C ALA A 6 -64.29 2.53 -2.53
N SER A 7 -64.15 1.84 -1.40
CA SER A 7 -64.35 2.48 -0.09
C SER A 7 -63.13 3.32 0.30
N LEU A 8 -63.35 4.43 1.02
CA LEU A 8 -62.27 5.32 1.50
C LEU A 8 -61.17 4.54 2.26
N LEU A 9 -61.57 3.53 3.02
CA LEU A 9 -60.68 2.69 3.80
C LEU A 9 -59.77 1.84 2.90
N GLU A 10 -60.30 1.26 1.82
CA GLU A 10 -59.49 0.51 0.85
C GLU A 10 -58.44 1.41 0.17
N VAL A 11 -58.81 2.65 -0.17
CA VAL A 11 -57.88 3.62 -0.77
C VAL A 11 -56.77 4.00 0.22
N LEU A 12 -57.10 4.23 1.50
CA LEU A 12 -56.12 4.53 2.53
C LEU A 12 -55.15 3.37 2.79
N VAL A 13 -55.66 2.13 2.84
CA VAL A 13 -54.82 0.94 3.01
C VAL A 13 -53.91 0.75 1.80
N ALA A 14 -54.44 0.89 0.58
CA ALA A 14 -53.64 0.79 -0.64
C ALA A 14 -52.55 1.87 -0.71
N ALA A 15 -52.87 3.11 -0.32
CA ALA A 15 -51.90 4.20 -0.24
C ALA A 15 -50.82 3.94 0.81
N ALA A 16 -51.18 3.43 1.99
CA ALA A 16 -50.24 3.09 3.04
C ALA A 16 -49.28 1.97 2.61
N ILE A 17 -49.80 0.91 1.99
CA ILE A 17 -48.97 -0.18 1.44
C ILE A 17 -48.06 0.35 0.34
N GLY A 18 -48.60 1.18 -0.57
CA GLY A 18 -47.82 1.82 -1.63
C GLY A 18 -46.67 2.67 -1.10
N ALA A 19 -46.89 3.44 -0.04
CA ALA A 19 -45.85 4.24 0.59
C ALA A 19 -44.76 3.36 1.22
N VAL A 20 -45.13 2.29 1.92
CA VAL A 20 -44.18 1.35 2.52
C VAL A 20 -43.33 0.68 1.44
N VAL A 21 -43.95 0.22 0.34
CA VAL A 21 -43.24 -0.40 -0.78
C VAL A 21 -42.29 0.61 -1.45
N ALA A 22 -42.73 1.84 -1.67
CA ALA A 22 -41.89 2.88 -2.26
C ALA A 22 -40.66 3.20 -1.39
N ILE A 23 -40.83 3.29 -0.07
CA ILE A 23 -39.72 3.48 0.88
C ILE A 23 -38.77 2.29 0.85
N ALA A 24 -39.30 1.06 0.87
CA ALA A 24 -38.51 -0.15 0.84
C ALA A 24 -37.66 -0.25 -0.44
N LEU A 25 -38.25 -0.02 -1.60
CA LEU A 25 -37.56 -0.03 -2.90
C LEU A 25 -36.52 1.10 -3.00
N GLY A 26 -36.85 2.31 -2.50
CA GLY A 26 -35.91 3.42 -2.46
C GLY A 26 -34.68 3.13 -1.60
N ASN A 27 -34.88 2.59 -0.39
CA ASN A 27 -33.80 2.18 0.49
C ASN A 27 -32.97 1.04 -0.12
N PHE A 28 -33.61 0.05 -0.73
CA PHE A 28 -32.92 -1.04 -1.41
C PHE A 28 -32.04 -0.53 -2.56
N PHE A 29 -32.56 0.39 -3.39
CA PHE A 29 -31.81 0.97 -4.49
C PHE A 29 -30.60 1.78 -4.00
N LEU A 30 -30.78 2.64 -2.99
CA LEU A 30 -29.68 3.42 -2.42
C LEU A 30 -28.62 2.54 -1.77
N THR A 31 -29.04 1.48 -1.06
CA THR A 31 -28.12 0.50 -0.47
C THR A 31 -27.33 -0.23 -1.55
N THR A 32 -27.98 -0.64 -2.63
CA THR A 32 -27.32 -1.32 -3.76
C THR A 32 -26.29 -0.43 -4.44
N LEU A 33 -26.59 0.86 -4.64
CA LEU A 33 -25.65 1.82 -5.20
C LEU A 33 -24.43 2.05 -4.30
N ARG A 34 -24.62 2.09 -2.97
CA ARG A 34 -23.51 2.21 -2.01
C ARG A 34 -22.63 0.97 -2.04
N LEU A 35 -23.24 -0.22 -1.96
CA LEU A 35 -22.53 -1.49 -2.05
C LEU A 35 -21.69 -1.59 -3.33
N GLY A 36 -22.23 -1.18 -4.48
CA GLY A 36 -21.48 -1.17 -5.74
C GLY A 36 -20.22 -0.30 -5.67
N ARG A 37 -20.35 0.93 -5.14
CA ARG A 37 -19.21 1.85 -4.99
C ARG A 37 -18.15 1.33 -4.02
N ASP A 38 -18.58 0.72 -2.92
CA ASP A 38 -17.67 0.17 -1.91
C ASP A 38 -16.86 -1.00 -2.49
N MET A 39 -17.50 -1.86 -3.29
CA MET A 39 -16.84 -2.97 -3.98
C MET A 39 -15.82 -2.50 -5.03
N ASP A 40 -16.16 -1.47 -5.81
CA ASP A 40 -15.24 -0.90 -6.82
C ASP A 40 -13.99 -0.29 -6.16
N ALA A 41 -14.16 0.39 -5.03
CA ALA A 41 -13.07 0.99 -4.29
C ALA A 41 -12.13 -0.06 -3.66
N GLN A 42 -12.70 -1.14 -3.10
CA GLN A 42 -11.90 -2.27 -2.61
C GLN A 42 -11.15 -2.98 -3.75
N ALA A 43 -11.79 -3.15 -4.92
CA ALA A 43 -11.11 -3.71 -6.09
C ALA A 43 -9.97 -2.81 -6.59
N ALA A 44 -10.14 -1.48 -6.54
CA ALA A 44 -9.08 -0.54 -6.90
C ALA A 44 -7.90 -0.59 -5.92
N LEU A 45 -8.15 -0.69 -4.60
CA LEU A 45 -7.11 -0.89 -3.58
C LEU A 45 -6.26 -2.13 -3.87
N GLN A 46 -6.91 -3.26 -4.13
CA GLN A 46 -6.23 -4.53 -4.42
C GLN A 46 -5.39 -4.43 -5.70
N ARG A 47 -5.96 -3.91 -6.79
CA ARG A 47 -5.23 -3.73 -8.07
C ARG A 47 -4.02 -2.80 -7.93
N GLN A 48 -4.20 -1.68 -7.23
CA GLN A 48 -3.11 -0.72 -7.03
C GLN A 48 -2.02 -1.32 -6.13
N GLY A 49 -2.40 -1.97 -5.03
CA GLY A 49 -1.46 -2.63 -4.13
C GLY A 49 -0.65 -3.72 -4.83
N THR A 50 -1.28 -4.56 -5.65
CA THR A 50 -0.57 -5.57 -6.46
C THR A 50 0.35 -4.92 -7.49
N ALA A 51 -0.06 -3.82 -8.14
CA ALA A 51 0.78 -3.13 -9.11
C ALA A 51 2.03 -2.50 -8.47
N ILE A 52 1.90 -1.93 -7.27
CA ILE A 52 3.04 -1.41 -6.51
C ILE A 52 3.97 -2.56 -6.10
N ALA A 53 3.41 -3.66 -5.61
CA ALA A 53 4.19 -4.83 -5.21
C ALA A 53 4.98 -5.43 -6.38
N GLU A 54 4.35 -5.53 -7.56
CA GLU A 54 4.99 -5.97 -8.79
C GLU A 54 6.07 -4.99 -9.26
N GLU A 55 5.85 -3.68 -9.16
CA GLU A 55 6.87 -2.68 -9.49
C GLU A 55 8.11 -2.80 -8.59
N ILE A 56 7.89 -2.92 -7.28
CA ILE A 56 8.97 -3.13 -6.28
C ILE A 56 9.75 -4.39 -6.66
N GLY A 57 9.04 -5.51 -6.84
CA GLY A 57 9.65 -6.79 -7.21
C GLY A 57 10.40 -6.73 -8.54
N ARG A 58 9.82 -6.09 -9.56
CA ARG A 58 10.43 -5.96 -10.89
C ARG A 58 11.74 -5.19 -10.86
N ARG A 59 11.85 -4.15 -10.02
CA ARG A 59 13.08 -3.37 -9.88
C ARG A 59 14.13 -4.03 -9.00
N ALA A 60 13.70 -4.74 -7.97
CA ALA A 60 14.62 -5.36 -7.03
C ALA A 60 15.16 -6.73 -7.50
N ARG A 61 14.43 -7.46 -8.35
CA ARG A 61 14.88 -8.74 -8.92
C ARG A 61 16.22 -8.69 -9.69
N PRO A 62 16.48 -7.71 -10.57
CA PRO A 62 17.74 -7.66 -11.33
C PRO A 62 18.94 -7.16 -10.51
N VAL A 63 18.76 -6.81 -9.24
CA VAL A 63 19.85 -6.27 -8.42
C VAL A 63 20.91 -7.34 -8.20
N VAL A 64 22.13 -7.03 -8.64
CA VAL A 64 23.34 -7.80 -8.33
C VAL A 64 24.00 -7.13 -7.12
N GLY A 65 23.80 -7.70 -5.94
CA GLY A 65 24.28 -7.14 -4.67
C GLY A 65 23.20 -7.07 -3.61
N SER A 66 23.41 -6.21 -2.60
CA SER A 66 22.46 -6.04 -1.49
C SER A 66 21.54 -4.84 -1.72
N LEU A 67 20.25 -5.05 -1.46
CA LEU A 67 19.32 -3.94 -1.22
C LEU A 67 19.76 -3.18 0.03
N MET A 68 19.42 -1.90 0.10
CA MET A 68 19.73 -1.05 1.24
C MET A 68 18.46 -0.38 1.77
N VAL A 69 18.47 -0.02 3.05
CA VAL A 69 17.40 0.73 3.69
C VAL A 69 18.01 1.89 4.44
N GLU A 70 17.46 3.09 4.25
CA GLU A 70 17.84 4.30 4.97
C GLU A 70 16.74 4.70 5.96
N ASP A 71 17.15 5.05 7.17
CA ASP A 71 16.28 5.61 8.20
C ASP A 71 16.40 7.15 8.18
N PRO A 72 15.32 7.89 7.85
CA PRO A 72 15.33 9.36 7.95
C PRO A 72 15.63 9.88 9.36
N ALA A 73 15.33 9.11 10.40
CA ALA A 73 15.62 9.50 11.79
C ALA A 73 17.11 9.33 12.15
N ASN A 74 17.83 8.45 11.45
CA ASN A 74 19.24 8.15 11.67
C ASN A 74 19.97 8.02 10.32
N PRO A 75 20.12 9.13 9.56
CA PRO A 75 20.71 9.07 8.24
C PRO A 75 22.20 8.69 8.32
N PRO A 76 22.71 7.87 7.38
CA PRO A 76 24.15 7.60 7.29
C PRO A 76 24.91 8.89 6.91
N GLU A 77 26.23 8.89 7.15
CA GLU A 77 27.10 10.04 6.81
C GLU A 77 27.00 10.43 5.32
N THR A 78 26.80 9.45 4.45
CA THR A 78 26.62 9.62 3.00
C THR A 78 25.33 8.94 2.53
N PRO A 79 24.18 9.63 2.59
CA PRO A 79 22.91 9.05 2.19
C PRO A 79 22.82 8.89 0.67
N ALA A 80 22.38 7.72 0.24
CA ALA A 80 22.09 7.41 -1.15
C ALA A 80 20.78 8.05 -1.61
N CYS A 81 19.76 8.16 -0.76
CA CYS A 81 18.44 8.65 -1.16
C CYS A 81 17.98 9.88 -0.36
N LEU A 82 18.33 9.98 0.92
CA LEU A 82 17.99 11.15 1.72
C LEU A 82 18.75 12.42 1.27
N PRO A 83 18.24 13.63 1.57
CA PRO A 83 16.96 13.94 2.21
C PRO A 83 15.75 13.77 1.24
N LEU A 84 14.62 13.32 1.78
CA LEU A 84 13.33 13.17 1.07
C LEU A 84 12.18 13.64 1.97
N ALA A 85 11.02 13.94 1.39
CA ALA A 85 9.82 14.31 2.14
C ALA A 85 9.14 13.08 2.79
N THR A 86 9.83 12.46 3.74
CA THR A 86 9.38 11.24 4.43
C THR A 86 9.94 11.14 5.85
N ASN A 87 9.20 10.45 6.71
CA ASN A 87 9.64 10.03 8.04
C ASN A 87 9.73 8.49 8.14
N ASP A 88 9.43 7.78 7.06
CA ASP A 88 9.41 6.31 7.02
C ASP A 88 10.70 5.79 6.36
N MET A 89 11.05 4.53 6.65
CA MET A 89 12.22 3.86 6.07
C MET A 89 12.20 3.91 4.53
N VAL A 90 13.32 4.28 3.91
CA VAL A 90 13.47 4.39 2.46
C VAL A 90 14.09 3.11 1.92
N LEU A 91 13.41 2.42 1.00
CA LEU A 91 14.01 1.31 0.27
C LEU A 91 14.89 1.84 -0.86
N ILE A 92 16.11 1.34 -0.93
CA ILE A 92 17.10 1.70 -1.93
C ILE A 92 17.39 0.47 -2.79
N ILE A 93 17.16 0.63 -4.08
CA ILE A 93 17.41 -0.39 -5.08
C ILE A 93 18.54 0.12 -5.98
N PRO A 94 19.78 -0.38 -5.81
CA PRO A 94 20.90 0.01 -6.67
C PRO A 94 20.70 -0.56 -8.09
N ASP A 95 20.94 0.28 -9.08
CA ASP A 95 20.91 -0.09 -10.49
C ASP A 95 22.35 -0.41 -10.95
N PRO A 96 22.57 -1.40 -11.82
CA PRO A 96 23.89 -1.71 -12.37
C PRO A 96 24.55 -0.53 -13.11
N SER A 97 23.77 0.47 -13.55
CA SER A 97 24.27 1.71 -14.13
C SER A 97 24.95 2.66 -13.12
N GLY A 98 24.87 2.36 -11.81
CA GLY A 98 25.37 3.21 -10.74
C GLY A 98 24.34 4.20 -10.19
N SER A 99 23.16 4.30 -10.82
CA SER A 99 22.03 5.05 -10.26
C SER A 99 21.35 4.26 -9.13
N VAL A 100 20.62 4.95 -8.26
CA VAL A 100 19.82 4.33 -7.20
C VAL A 100 18.35 4.68 -7.39
N THR A 101 17.48 3.68 -7.28
CA THR A 101 16.03 3.92 -7.20
C THR A 101 15.63 3.97 -5.73
N CYS A 102 15.04 5.09 -5.33
CA CYS A 102 14.51 5.33 -3.99
C CYS A 102 13.01 5.07 -3.99
N LEU A 103 12.52 4.22 -3.09
CA LEU A 103 11.09 3.97 -2.87
C LEU A 103 10.75 4.29 -1.44
N TYR A 104 9.75 5.15 -1.25
CA TYR A 104 9.38 5.66 0.06
C TYR A 104 7.93 6.09 0.08
N ARG A 105 7.40 6.29 1.28
CA ARG A 105 6.12 6.95 1.48
C ARG A 105 6.34 8.45 1.70
N ASN A 106 5.85 9.26 0.77
CA ASN A 106 5.80 10.71 0.95
C ASN A 106 4.75 11.05 2.01
N THR A 107 5.14 11.82 3.03
CA THR A 107 4.27 12.21 4.16
C THR A 107 3.49 13.50 3.92
N GLY A 108 3.44 13.98 2.68
CA GLY A 108 2.56 15.07 2.25
C GLY A 108 1.07 14.74 2.41
N ALA A 109 0.20 15.70 2.12
CA ALA A 109 -1.24 15.54 2.21
C ALA A 109 -1.87 15.58 0.81
N PRO A 110 -2.41 14.45 0.27
CA PRO A 110 -2.47 13.12 0.87
C PRO A 110 -1.13 12.36 0.78
N PRO A 111 -0.86 11.40 1.70
CA PRO A 111 0.38 10.63 1.68
C PRO A 111 0.39 9.63 0.52
N GLN A 112 1.52 9.47 -0.14
CA GLN A 112 1.66 8.72 -1.39
C GLN A 112 2.83 7.75 -1.36
N VAL A 113 2.73 6.63 -2.06
CA VAL A 113 3.91 5.80 -2.36
C VAL A 113 4.61 6.41 -3.56
N VAL A 114 5.85 6.83 -3.37
CA VAL A 114 6.63 7.56 -4.36
C VAL A 114 7.89 6.77 -4.70
N ARG A 115 8.23 6.82 -5.99
CA ARG A 115 9.52 6.35 -6.50
C ARG A 115 10.24 7.50 -7.17
N CYS A 116 11.53 7.62 -6.95
CA CYS A 116 12.39 8.48 -7.74
C CYS A 116 13.71 7.76 -8.03
N THR A 117 14.42 8.21 -9.06
CA THR A 117 15.75 7.71 -9.39
C THR A 117 16.74 8.82 -9.13
N ARG A 118 17.87 8.48 -8.53
CA ARG A 118 18.98 9.41 -8.30
C ARG A 118 20.21 8.89 -9.06
N PRO A 119 20.75 9.64 -10.02
CA PRO A 119 21.88 9.18 -10.82
C PRO A 119 23.21 9.21 -10.06
N THR A 120 23.40 10.16 -9.14
CA THR A 120 24.57 10.28 -8.25
C THR A 120 24.12 10.76 -6.87
N PRO A 121 24.85 10.48 -5.77
CA PRO A 121 24.44 10.85 -4.41
C PRO A 121 24.07 12.33 -4.22
N ASP A 122 24.76 13.22 -4.95
CA ASP A 122 24.53 14.67 -4.88
C ASP A 122 23.42 15.19 -5.82
N ALA A 123 22.86 14.33 -6.68
CA ALA A 123 21.83 14.73 -7.62
C ALA A 123 20.43 14.71 -6.99
N ASP A 124 19.56 15.57 -7.52
CA ASP A 124 18.14 15.56 -7.16
C ASP A 124 17.51 14.21 -7.51
N CYS A 125 16.57 13.76 -6.66
CA CYS A 125 15.85 12.52 -6.92
C CYS A 125 14.75 12.78 -7.96
N ALA A 126 15.04 12.49 -9.22
CA ALA A 126 14.16 12.77 -10.35
C ALA A 126 14.34 11.74 -11.50
N PRO A 127 13.27 11.39 -12.23
CA PRO A 127 11.90 11.88 -12.08
C PRO A 127 11.17 11.24 -10.89
N VAL A 128 10.34 12.04 -10.23
CA VAL A 128 9.45 11.59 -9.15
C VAL A 128 8.17 11.01 -9.75
N ALA A 129 7.85 9.76 -9.41
CA ALA A 129 6.66 9.06 -9.85
C ALA A 129 5.81 8.65 -8.63
N ASN A 130 4.56 9.13 -8.60
CA ASN A 130 3.56 8.66 -7.65
C ASN A 130 3.04 7.30 -8.12
N LEU A 131 3.28 6.24 -7.35
CA LEU A 131 2.84 4.88 -7.66
C LEU A 131 1.37 4.65 -7.36
N LEU A 132 0.64 5.63 -6.83
CA LEU A 132 -0.83 5.63 -6.72
C LEU A 132 -1.50 6.36 -7.90
N SER A 133 -0.71 6.97 -8.79
CA SER A 133 -1.24 7.65 -9.97
C SER A 133 -1.93 6.66 -10.91
N GLY A 134 -3.07 7.05 -11.46
CA GLY A 134 -3.86 6.21 -12.37
C GLY A 134 -4.91 5.32 -11.70
N SER A 135 -5.01 5.32 -10.37
CA SER A 135 -6.13 4.67 -9.68
C SER A 135 -7.47 5.33 -10.04
N ILE A 136 -8.52 4.51 -10.15
CA ILE A 136 -9.89 4.93 -10.46
C ILE A 136 -10.54 5.66 -9.27
N VAL A 137 -10.03 5.41 -8.06
CA VAL A 137 -10.44 6.07 -6.82
C VAL A 137 -9.25 6.79 -6.17
N PRO A 138 -9.48 7.89 -5.43
CA PRO A 138 -8.40 8.57 -4.71
C PRO A 138 -7.85 7.64 -3.62
N LEU A 139 -6.57 7.27 -3.75
CA LEU A 139 -5.87 6.42 -2.79
C LEU A 139 -4.79 7.20 -2.04
N SER A 140 -4.52 6.77 -0.82
CA SER A 140 -3.46 7.29 0.03
C SER A 140 -2.71 6.15 0.71
N ALA A 141 -1.42 6.34 0.96
CA ALA A 141 -0.59 5.41 1.72
C ALA A 141 -0.60 5.80 3.19
N THR A 142 -1.19 5.00 4.07
CA THR A 142 -1.34 5.34 5.50
C THR A 142 -0.20 4.82 6.36
N ALA A 143 0.49 3.77 5.92
CA ALA A 143 1.66 3.22 6.60
C ALA A 143 2.66 2.66 5.59
N TRP A 144 3.94 2.69 5.95
CA TRP A 144 5.04 2.13 5.18
C TRP A 144 6.16 1.66 6.11
N SER A 145 6.75 0.51 5.79
CA SER A 145 7.98 0.06 6.40
C SER A 145 8.82 -0.70 5.36
N ALA A 146 10.13 -0.55 5.48
CA ALA A 146 11.11 -1.30 4.72
C ALA A 146 12.17 -1.81 5.69
N SER A 147 12.59 -3.07 5.53
CA SER A 147 13.64 -3.67 6.34
C SER A 147 14.46 -4.65 5.50
N LEU A 148 15.71 -4.86 5.87
CA LEU A 148 16.53 -5.91 5.27
C LEU A 148 16.13 -7.27 5.84
N VAL A 149 16.16 -8.30 5.00
CA VAL A 149 15.86 -9.67 5.45
C VAL A 149 17.12 -10.29 6.02
N THR A 150 17.07 -10.77 7.26
CA THR A 150 18.18 -11.53 7.89
C THR A 150 17.84 -13.02 7.91
N PRO A 151 18.84 -13.94 7.93
CA PRO A 151 18.62 -15.36 8.16
C PRO A 151 17.86 -15.63 9.46
N CYS A 152 18.14 -14.84 10.50
CA CYS A 152 17.41 -14.88 11.76
C CYS A 152 15.91 -14.63 11.58
N ALA A 153 15.54 -13.53 10.90
CA ALA A 153 14.14 -13.20 10.63
C ALA A 153 13.45 -14.26 9.76
N ALA A 154 14.17 -14.79 8.75
CA ALA A 154 13.66 -15.87 7.90
C ALA A 154 13.40 -17.17 8.69
N ALA A 155 14.14 -17.42 9.77
CA ALA A 155 13.93 -18.53 10.68
C ALA A 155 12.88 -18.28 11.77
N GLY A 156 12.18 -17.13 11.72
CA GLY A 156 11.20 -16.73 12.73
C GLY A 156 11.81 -16.18 14.03
N GLY A 157 13.10 -15.82 14.00
CA GLY A 157 13.81 -15.20 15.11
C GLY A 157 13.88 -13.68 15.03
N ALA A 158 14.14 -13.05 16.18
CA ALA A 158 14.55 -11.66 16.30
C ALA A 158 16.06 -11.52 16.49
N CYS A 159 16.61 -10.44 15.96
CA CYS A 159 17.99 -9.99 16.18
C CYS A 159 17.99 -8.94 17.28
N GLU A 160 18.59 -9.27 18.42
CA GLU A 160 18.56 -8.44 19.62
C GLU A 160 19.95 -8.36 20.27
N GLY A 161 20.18 -7.28 21.05
CA GLY A 161 21.44 -7.02 21.74
C GLY A 161 22.47 -6.20 20.95
N ASP A 162 23.61 -5.94 21.60
CA ASP A 162 24.79 -5.31 21.00
C ASP A 162 26.06 -6.06 21.47
N PRO A 163 26.72 -6.86 20.62
CA PRO A 163 26.44 -7.05 19.19
C PRO A 163 25.14 -7.83 18.94
N LEU A 164 24.51 -7.61 17.77
CA LEU A 164 23.28 -8.27 17.36
C LEU A 164 23.44 -9.80 17.32
N MET A 165 22.73 -10.50 18.20
CA MET A 165 22.69 -11.96 18.28
C MET A 165 21.31 -12.45 17.82
N CYS A 166 21.28 -13.57 17.12
CA CYS A 166 20.01 -14.17 16.74
C CYS A 166 19.43 -15.00 17.89
N SER A 167 18.15 -14.82 18.16
CA SER A 167 17.37 -15.66 19.10
C SER A 167 17.26 -17.13 18.67
N VAL A 168 17.43 -17.44 17.38
CA VAL A 168 17.47 -18.81 16.85
C VAL A 168 18.91 -19.30 16.79
N ALA A 169 19.19 -20.41 17.47
CA ALA A 169 20.52 -21.00 17.50
C ALA A 169 21.03 -21.37 16.10
N GLY A 170 22.28 -21.01 15.80
CA GLY A 170 22.92 -21.30 14.51
C GLY A 170 22.52 -20.36 13.37
N GLN A 171 21.66 -19.37 13.61
CA GLN A 171 21.30 -18.34 12.63
C GLN A 171 22.09 -17.05 12.89
N SER A 172 22.23 -16.24 11.84
CA SER A 172 22.94 -14.96 11.91
C SER A 172 22.01 -13.76 11.69
N CYS A 173 22.41 -12.64 12.26
CA CYS A 173 21.78 -11.34 12.05
C CYS A 173 22.36 -10.56 10.87
N ALA A 174 23.24 -11.19 10.10
CA ALA A 174 23.74 -10.61 8.86
C ALA A 174 22.57 -10.43 7.89
N ALA A 175 22.49 -9.29 7.19
CA ALA A 175 21.50 -9.13 6.13
C ALA A 175 21.79 -10.10 4.98
N VAL A 176 20.76 -10.83 4.52
CA VAL A 176 20.74 -11.43 3.18
C VAL A 176 20.64 -10.27 2.18
N PRO A 177 21.13 -10.41 0.94
CA PRO A 177 20.90 -9.44 -0.13
C PRO A 177 19.40 -9.36 -0.50
N GLY A 178 18.54 -8.89 0.39
CA GLY A 178 17.09 -8.94 0.26
C GLY A 178 16.43 -7.97 1.22
N ALA A 179 15.18 -7.61 0.92
CA ALA A 179 14.42 -6.64 1.68
C ALA A 179 12.95 -7.06 1.78
N SER A 180 12.31 -6.70 2.88
CA SER A 180 10.89 -6.79 3.09
C SER A 180 10.31 -5.38 3.11
N VAL A 181 9.26 -5.16 2.32
CA VAL A 181 8.49 -3.92 2.30
C VAL A 181 7.06 -4.23 2.68
N VAL A 182 6.51 -3.47 3.61
CA VAL A 182 5.10 -3.54 3.99
C VAL A 182 4.50 -2.15 3.86
N PHE A 183 3.35 -2.05 3.21
CA PHE A 183 2.66 -0.78 3.03
C PHE A 183 1.15 -0.95 3.14
N THR A 184 0.47 0.10 3.61
CA THR A 184 -0.98 0.09 3.78
C THR A 184 -1.60 1.20 2.93
N LEU A 185 -2.63 0.85 2.17
CA LEU A 185 -3.38 1.77 1.32
C LEU A 185 -4.79 2.01 1.89
N SER A 186 -5.30 3.22 1.69
CA SER A 186 -6.64 3.63 2.10
C SER A 186 -7.28 4.53 1.05
N ASP A 187 -8.58 4.33 0.82
CA ASP A 187 -9.46 5.20 0.03
C ASP A 187 -10.22 6.21 0.91
N GLY A 188 -10.02 6.18 2.23
CA GLY A 188 -10.68 7.04 3.22
C GLY A 188 -12.11 6.63 3.58
N VAL A 189 -12.66 5.57 2.99
CA VAL A 189 -14.04 5.11 3.20
C VAL A 189 -14.07 3.68 3.69
N ASN A 190 -13.36 2.79 3.02
CA ASN A 190 -13.28 1.37 3.34
C ASN A 190 -12.16 1.07 4.34
N ARG A 191 -12.15 -0.18 4.83
CA ARG A 191 -11.05 -0.66 5.68
C ARG A 191 -9.74 -0.61 4.88
N PRO A 192 -8.66 -0.03 5.44
CA PRO A 192 -7.36 -0.03 4.79
C PRO A 192 -6.84 -1.46 4.54
N GLU A 193 -6.13 -1.62 3.43
CA GLU A 193 -5.55 -2.90 3.00
C GLU A 193 -4.02 -2.85 3.09
N THR A 194 -3.43 -3.90 3.65
CA THR A 194 -1.97 -4.01 3.86
C THR A 194 -1.37 -5.02 2.89
N PHE A 195 -0.31 -4.60 2.23
CA PHE A 195 0.43 -5.39 1.25
C PHE A 195 1.87 -5.59 1.73
N GLY A 196 2.39 -6.80 1.50
CA GLY A 196 3.76 -7.17 1.86
C GLY A 196 4.49 -7.74 0.67
N VAL A 197 5.73 -7.32 0.48
CA VAL A 197 6.64 -7.86 -0.54
C VAL A 197 7.96 -8.20 0.12
N THR A 198 8.34 -9.47 0.04
CA THR A 198 9.67 -9.93 0.44
C THR A 198 10.46 -10.28 -0.81
N ILE A 199 11.66 -9.73 -0.90
CA ILE A 199 12.53 -9.84 -2.05
C ILE A 199 13.84 -10.45 -1.60
N VAL A 200 14.32 -11.42 -2.35
CA VAL A 200 15.66 -11.99 -2.22
C VAL A 200 16.38 -11.69 -3.53
N ALA A 201 17.39 -10.83 -3.51
CA ALA A 201 18.22 -10.57 -4.68
C ALA A 201 19.07 -11.81 -4.98
N SER A 202 19.28 -12.07 -6.27
CA SER A 202 20.04 -13.23 -6.72
C SER A 202 21.50 -13.09 -6.31
N ARG A 203 22.05 -14.11 -5.64
CA ARG A 203 23.51 -14.28 -5.55
C ARG A 203 23.98 -14.80 -6.91
N HIS A 204 24.58 -13.93 -7.72
CA HIS A 204 25.42 -14.35 -8.84
C HIS A 204 26.88 -14.16 -8.46
#